data_AF-A0A1Y5T8C4-F1
#
_entry.id   AF-A0A1Y5T8C4-F1
#
_cell.length_a   1.000
_cell.length_b   1.000
_cell.length_c   1.000
_cell.angle_alpha   90.00
_cell.angle_beta   90.00
_cell.angle_gamma   90.00
#
_symmetry.space_group_name_H-M   'P 1'
#
loop_
_entity.id
_entity.type
_entity.pdbx_description
1 polymer ?
#
loop_
_entity_poly.entity_id
_entity_poly.type
_entity_poly.pdbx_seq_one_letter_code
_entity_poly.pdbx_strand_id
1 'polypeptide(L)'
;MSKDKKRMEFYAGVPWVNVTPQQARAHPKGKPGAVLWAIALYFIVTGLWKFYAAWDFGLAVWLIILSGIWPFLAGVGLLLRVPWSIFMAIVSAGLTVWALFRGSRATAELYNSVEAATQIGFIHALFGVDTYGDGFFVILLVELLIHVGILFYLMDGDRPNLIYRHRYRQYSVKDGARPDDG
;
A
#
# COMPACT_ATOMS: atom_id res chain seq x y z
N MET A 1 -15.67 43.16 9.54
CA MET A 1 -16.07 41.77 9.28
C MET A 1 -14.82 40.97 9.02
N SER A 2 -14.51 39.98 9.86
CA SER A 2 -13.18 39.34 9.96
C SER A 2 -12.85 38.40 8.79
N LYS A 3 -11.54 38.31 8.54
CA LYS A 3 -10.85 37.49 7.56
C LYS A 3 -11.19 36.00 7.76
N ASP A 4 -11.98 35.43 6.87
CA ASP A 4 -11.78 34.03 6.50
C ASP A 4 -12.13 33.87 5.03
N LYS A 5 -11.12 34.16 4.20
CA LYS A 5 -11.07 33.69 2.82
C LYS A 5 -11.15 32.17 2.91
N LYS A 6 -12.37 31.64 2.84
CA LYS A 6 -12.68 30.27 2.47
C LYS A 6 -11.80 29.99 1.25
N ARG A 7 -10.65 29.35 1.46
CA ARG A 7 -9.70 29.04 0.39
C ARG A 7 -10.44 28.05 -0.49
N MET A 8 -11.17 28.58 -1.47
CA MET A 8 -11.73 27.83 -2.57
C MET A 8 -10.52 27.16 -3.21
N GLU A 9 -10.40 25.85 -2.98
CA GLU A 9 -9.34 25.02 -3.52
C GLU A 9 -9.49 25.06 -5.04
N PHE A 10 -8.70 25.94 -5.65
CA PHE A 10 -8.90 26.47 -7.01
C PHE A 10 -8.70 25.42 -8.13
N TYR A 11 -8.37 24.17 -7.80
CA TYR A 11 -8.03 23.13 -8.77
C TYR A 11 -8.67 21.75 -8.55
N ALA A 12 -9.51 21.58 -7.53
CA ALA A 12 -10.36 20.40 -7.39
C ALA A 12 -11.73 20.90 -7.00
N GLY A 13 -12.73 20.78 -7.89
CA GLY A 13 -14.07 21.35 -7.72
C GLY A 13 -14.88 20.82 -6.52
N VAL A 14 -14.25 20.15 -5.56
CA VAL A 14 -14.89 19.56 -4.37
C VAL A 14 -13.98 19.76 -3.15
N PRO A 15 -14.37 20.61 -2.16
CA PRO A 15 -13.52 20.90 -1.00
C PRO A 15 -13.38 19.68 -0.08
N TRP A 16 -12.19 19.50 0.48
CA TRP A 16 -11.94 18.52 1.54
C TRP A 16 -12.46 19.01 2.89
N VAL A 17 -13.15 18.14 3.61
CA VAL A 17 -13.63 18.42 4.98
C VAL A 17 -13.03 17.41 5.95
N ASN A 18 -12.44 17.93 7.02
CA ASN A 18 -11.91 17.13 8.12
C ASN A 18 -13.05 16.74 9.06
N VAL A 19 -13.02 15.50 9.55
CA VAL A 19 -13.95 14.97 10.55
C VAL A 19 -13.19 14.43 11.76
N THR A 20 -13.86 14.26 12.88
CA THR A 20 -13.24 13.59 14.03
C THR A 20 -13.13 12.07 13.78
N PRO A 21 -12.20 11.37 14.45
CA PRO A 21 -12.10 9.91 14.36
C PRO A 21 -13.40 9.17 14.70
N GLN A 22 -14.18 9.70 15.65
CA GLN A 22 -15.46 9.14 16.06
C GLN A 22 -16.51 9.26 14.94
N GLN A 23 -16.60 10.45 14.33
CA GLN A 23 -17.50 10.70 13.19
C GLN A 23 -17.11 9.83 11.98
N ALA A 24 -15.81 9.72 11.69
CA ALA A 24 -15.32 8.87 10.62
C ALA A 24 -15.75 7.41 10.81
N ARG A 25 -15.62 6.86 12.02
CA ARG A 25 -15.98 5.45 12.32
C ARG A 25 -17.49 5.18 12.28
N ALA A 26 -18.31 6.17 12.66
CA ALA A 26 -19.76 6.06 12.62
C ALA A 26 -20.30 6.09 11.18
N HIS A 27 -19.57 6.69 10.25
CA HIS A 27 -19.95 6.79 8.85
C HIS A 27 -19.91 5.42 8.15
N PRO A 28 -20.84 5.09 7.23
CA PRO A 28 -20.84 3.81 6.50
C PRO A 28 -19.54 3.55 5.71
N LYS A 29 -18.94 4.62 5.14
CA LYS A 29 -17.63 4.55 4.47
C LYS A 29 -16.43 4.44 5.44
N GLY A 30 -16.66 4.61 6.74
CA GLY A 30 -15.66 4.46 7.80
C GLY A 30 -15.36 3.03 8.21
N LYS A 31 -16.09 2.05 7.65
CA LYS A 31 -15.86 0.62 7.82
C LYS A 31 -15.06 0.07 6.63
N PRO A 32 -14.19 -0.93 6.85
CA PRO A 32 -13.43 -1.59 5.79
C PRO A 32 -14.40 -2.17 4.75
N GLY A 33 -14.31 -1.68 3.50
CA GLY A 33 -15.06 -2.23 2.38
C GLY A 33 -14.38 -3.46 1.79
N ALA A 34 -15.05 -4.17 0.87
CA ALA A 34 -14.52 -5.39 0.24
C ALA A 34 -13.11 -5.21 -0.36
N VAL A 35 -12.85 -4.09 -1.04
CA VAL A 35 -11.52 -3.78 -1.60
C VAL A 35 -10.47 -3.65 -0.50
N LEU A 36 -10.78 -2.96 0.60
CA LEU A 36 -9.83 -2.81 1.71
C LEU A 36 -9.56 -4.16 2.40
N TRP A 37 -10.58 -5.02 2.51
CA TRP A 37 -10.43 -6.40 2.98
C TRP A 37 -9.53 -7.22 2.06
N ALA A 38 -9.73 -7.14 0.74
CA ALA A 38 -8.89 -7.85 -0.23
C ALA A 38 -7.42 -7.39 -0.14
N ILE A 39 -7.18 -6.09 -0.02
CA ILE A 39 -5.82 -5.53 0.15
C ILE A 39 -5.19 -6.01 1.46
N ALA A 40 -5.93 -5.97 2.56
CA ALA A 40 -5.43 -6.46 3.84
C ALA A 40 -5.12 -7.96 3.79
N LEU A 41 -6.00 -8.75 3.18
CA LEU A 41 -5.80 -10.18 2.99
C LEU A 41 -4.57 -10.45 2.12
N TYR A 42 -4.39 -9.71 1.03
CA TYR A 42 -3.18 -9.79 0.19
C TYR A 42 -1.91 -9.61 1.03
N PHE A 43 -1.82 -8.56 1.83
CA PHE A 43 -0.65 -8.31 2.67
C PHE A 43 -0.43 -9.39 3.74
N ILE A 44 -1.49 -9.89 4.36
CA ILE A 44 -1.41 -10.99 5.35
C ILE A 44 -0.90 -12.26 4.68
N VAL A 45 -1.50 -12.66 3.56
CA VAL A 45 -1.12 -13.86 2.81
C VAL A 45 0.31 -13.75 2.32
N THR A 46 0.70 -12.61 1.75
CA THR A 46 2.08 -12.36 1.31
C THR A 46 3.07 -12.42 2.47
N GLY A 47 2.72 -11.91 3.65
CA GLY A 47 3.60 -12.01 4.82
C GLY A 47 3.75 -13.42 5.36
N LEU A 48 2.66 -14.19 5.42
CA LEU A 48 2.71 -15.59 5.82
C LEU A 48 3.49 -16.44 4.79
N TRP A 49 3.30 -16.17 3.49
CA TRP A 49 4.05 -16.82 2.43
C TRP A 49 5.54 -16.53 2.52
N LYS A 50 5.93 -15.25 2.65
CA LYS A 50 7.35 -14.86 2.77
C LYS A 50 8.00 -15.45 4.02
N PHE A 51 7.28 -15.52 5.14
CA PHE A 51 7.74 -16.20 6.34
C PHE A 51 8.00 -17.70 6.07
N TYR A 52 7.03 -18.39 5.46
CA TYR A 52 7.14 -19.82 5.14
C TYR A 52 8.31 -20.10 4.18
N ALA A 53 8.42 -19.34 3.09
CA ALA A 53 9.51 -19.46 2.14
C ALA A 53 10.86 -19.23 2.85
N ALA A 54 11.01 -18.13 3.59
CA ALA A 54 12.26 -17.84 4.28
C ALA A 54 12.68 -18.94 5.28
N TRP A 55 11.71 -19.58 5.92
CA TRP A 55 11.93 -20.73 6.80
C TRP A 55 12.42 -21.97 6.04
N ASP A 56 11.75 -22.34 4.95
CA ASP A 56 12.08 -23.53 4.16
C ASP A 56 13.51 -23.47 3.57
N PHE A 57 13.96 -22.27 3.20
CA PHE A 57 15.31 -22.02 2.69
C PHE A 57 16.41 -21.93 3.76
N GLY A 58 16.07 -22.10 5.05
CA GLY A 58 17.05 -22.11 6.13
C GLY A 58 17.75 -20.76 6.34
N LEU A 59 17.06 -19.66 6.04
CA LEU A 59 17.62 -18.32 6.24
C LEU A 59 17.84 -18.01 7.73
N ALA A 60 18.66 -17.00 8.01
CA ALA A 60 18.84 -16.53 9.38
C ALA A 60 17.48 -16.14 10.00
N VAL A 61 17.23 -16.54 11.25
CA VAL A 61 15.95 -16.32 11.96
C VAL A 61 15.47 -14.87 11.88
N TRP A 62 16.38 -13.91 11.98
CA TRP A 62 16.02 -12.49 11.90
C TRP A 62 15.50 -12.08 10.51
N LEU A 63 16.01 -12.66 9.42
CA LEU A 63 15.52 -12.44 8.06
C LEU A 63 14.15 -13.08 7.85
N ILE A 64 13.93 -14.26 8.42
CA ILE A 64 12.63 -14.95 8.40
C ILE A 64 11.57 -14.08 9.07
N ILE A 65 11.90 -13.54 10.25
CA ILE A 65 11.00 -12.65 10.98
C ILE A 65 10.76 -11.38 10.16
N LEU A 66 11.81 -10.69 9.70
CA LEU A 66 11.68 -9.39 9.04
C LEU A 66 10.91 -9.46 7.71
N SER A 67 11.16 -10.49 6.91
CA SER A 67 10.51 -10.68 5.60
C SER A 67 9.00 -10.91 5.70
N GLY A 68 8.57 -11.73 6.65
CA GLY A 68 7.15 -12.04 6.85
C GLY A 68 6.41 -11.01 7.69
N ILE A 69 7.04 -10.51 8.76
CA ILE A 69 6.37 -9.65 9.73
C ILE A 69 5.97 -8.31 9.12
N TRP A 70 6.77 -7.76 8.22
CA TRP A 70 6.53 -6.43 7.64
C TRP A 70 5.22 -6.34 6.84
N PRO A 71 5.02 -7.12 5.75
CA PRO A 71 3.75 -7.13 5.03
C PRO A 71 2.60 -7.64 5.90
N PHE A 72 2.82 -8.61 6.79
CA PHE A 72 1.78 -9.09 7.70
C PHE A 72 1.23 -7.96 8.58
N LEU A 73 2.14 -7.18 9.19
CA LEU A 73 1.82 -6.01 9.99
C LEU A 73 1.10 -4.93 9.18
N ALA A 74 1.48 -4.70 7.91
CA ALA A 74 0.75 -3.81 7.03
C ALA A 74 -0.72 -4.24 6.87
N GLY A 75 -0.96 -5.53 6.58
CA GLY A 75 -2.30 -6.07 6.41
C GLY A 75 -3.15 -6.02 7.69
N VAL A 76 -2.59 -6.45 8.83
CA VAL A 76 -3.25 -6.35 10.14
C VAL A 76 -3.54 -4.89 10.51
N GLY A 77 -2.57 -3.99 10.31
CA GLY A 77 -2.72 -2.56 10.57
C GLY A 77 -3.82 -1.92 9.72
N LEU A 78 -4.00 -2.35 8.47
CA LEU A 78 -5.11 -1.91 7.62
C LEU A 78 -6.46 -2.31 8.24
N LEU A 79 -6.61 -3.57 8.70
CA LEU A 79 -7.84 -4.05 9.34
C LEU A 79 -8.15 -3.33 10.65
N LEU A 80 -7.10 -3.07 11.44
CA LEU A 80 -7.17 -2.31 12.69
C LEU A 80 -7.33 -0.80 12.46
N ARG A 81 -7.35 -0.35 11.20
CA ARG A 81 -7.54 1.05 10.78
C ARG A 81 -6.45 1.98 11.32
N VAL A 82 -5.22 1.48 11.43
CA VAL A 82 -4.12 2.26 11.99
C VAL A 82 -3.36 2.99 10.88
N PRO A 83 -3.12 4.31 10.98
CA PRO A 83 -2.51 5.09 9.90
C PRO A 83 -1.12 4.62 9.46
N TRP A 84 -0.32 4.02 10.36
CA TRP A 84 1.03 3.52 10.05
C TRP A 84 1.03 2.40 9.01
N SER A 85 -0.10 1.71 8.81
CA SER A 85 -0.23 0.66 7.78
C SER A 85 -0.06 1.20 6.35
N ILE A 86 -0.48 2.45 6.10
CA ILE A 86 -0.26 3.11 4.80
C ILE A 86 1.24 3.33 4.57
N PHE A 87 1.96 3.76 5.61
CA PHE A 87 3.41 3.94 5.53
C PHE A 87 4.13 2.62 5.21
N MET A 88 3.72 1.52 5.84
CA MET A 88 4.28 0.19 5.57
C MET A 88 4.00 -0.28 4.14
N ALA A 89 2.81 -0.02 3.62
CA ALA A 89 2.47 -0.31 2.22
C ALA A 89 3.36 0.49 1.26
N ILE A 90 3.61 1.78 1.54
CA ILE A 90 4.52 2.63 0.76
C ILE A 90 5.94 2.07 0.78
N VAL A 91 6.46 1.71 1.96
CA VAL A 91 7.79 1.12 2.08
C VAL A 91 7.86 -0.22 1.34
N SER A 92 6.82 -1.06 1.41
CA SER A 92 6.77 -2.34 0.69
C SER A 92 6.86 -2.13 -0.82
N ALA A 93 6.12 -1.14 -1.36
CA ALA A 93 6.24 -0.75 -2.76
C ALA A 93 7.65 -0.27 -3.10
N GLY A 94 8.25 0.59 -2.26
CA GLY A 94 9.61 1.09 -2.44
C GLY A 94 10.67 -0.02 -2.42
N LEU A 95 10.54 -1.00 -1.53
CA LEU A 95 11.40 -2.19 -1.49
C LEU A 95 11.26 -3.04 -2.76
N THR A 96 10.03 -3.17 -3.27
CA THR A 96 9.77 -3.89 -4.54
C THR A 96 10.43 -3.18 -5.72
N VAL A 97 10.33 -1.85 -5.80
CA VAL A 97 11.03 -1.04 -6.81
C VAL A 97 12.55 -1.23 -6.70
N TRP A 98 13.10 -1.11 -5.49
CA TRP A 98 14.53 -1.30 -5.26
C TRP A 98 15.00 -2.68 -5.69
N ALA A 99 14.22 -3.72 -5.40
CA ALA A 99 14.52 -5.09 -5.79
C ALA A 99 14.42 -5.31 -7.31
N LEU A 100 13.49 -4.66 -7.99
CA LEU A 100 13.41 -4.69 -9.46
C LEU A 100 14.67 -4.09 -10.09
N PHE A 101 15.13 -2.94 -9.58
CA PHE A 101 16.37 -2.30 -10.04
C PHE A 101 17.63 -3.09 -9.67
N ARG A 102 17.65 -3.77 -8.54
CA ARG A 102 18.80 -4.59 -8.10
C ARG A 102 18.84 -5.93 -8.80
N GLY A 103 17.69 -6.58 -8.97
CA GLY A 103 17.55 -7.83 -9.71
C GLY A 103 17.97 -7.69 -11.16
N SER A 104 17.56 -6.60 -11.83
CA SER A 104 18.00 -6.30 -13.21
C SER A 104 19.52 -6.10 -13.34
N ARG A 105 20.17 -5.53 -12.32
CA ARG A 105 21.64 -5.38 -12.26
C ARG A 105 22.34 -6.69 -11.91
N ALA A 106 21.78 -7.49 -11.01
CA ALA A 106 22.33 -8.79 -10.63
C ALA A 106 22.36 -9.76 -11.82
N THR A 107 21.33 -9.78 -12.68
CA THR A 107 21.35 -10.54 -13.95
C THR A 107 22.47 -10.11 -14.90
N ALA A 108 22.99 -8.88 -14.79
CA ALA A 108 24.09 -8.39 -15.61
C ALA A 108 25.47 -8.72 -15.03
N GLU A 109 25.56 -8.97 -13.72
CA GLU A 109 26.83 -9.15 -12.99
C GLU A 109 27.12 -10.63 -12.61
N LEU A 110 26.17 -11.56 -12.77
CA LEU A 110 26.29 -12.92 -12.24
C LEU A 110 26.84 -13.96 -13.24
N TYR A 111 28.17 -14.08 -13.27
CA TYR A 111 28.82 -15.38 -13.52
C TYR A 111 29.99 -15.68 -12.57
N ASN A 112 30.52 -14.70 -11.81
CA ASN A 112 31.89 -14.84 -11.27
C ASN A 112 32.17 -14.48 -9.79
N SER A 113 31.21 -14.36 -8.86
CA SER A 113 31.60 -14.16 -7.45
C SER A 113 30.62 -14.72 -6.40
N VAL A 114 31.18 -15.18 -5.27
CA VAL A 114 30.47 -15.79 -4.13
C VAL A 114 29.54 -14.79 -3.40
N GLU A 115 29.72 -13.49 -3.62
CA GLU A 115 28.83 -12.43 -3.11
C GLU A 115 27.43 -12.43 -3.75
N ALA A 116 27.31 -13.01 -4.95
CA ALA A 116 26.05 -13.20 -5.63
C ALA A 116 25.05 -14.04 -4.83
N ALA A 117 25.54 -15.11 -4.18
CA ALA A 117 24.70 -16.09 -3.49
C ALA A 117 24.01 -15.51 -2.24
N THR A 118 24.71 -14.66 -1.48
CA THR A 118 24.15 -13.97 -0.30
C THR A 118 23.15 -12.89 -0.69
N GLN A 119 23.38 -12.15 -1.78
CA GLN A 119 22.42 -11.16 -2.28
C GLN A 119 21.17 -11.81 -2.87
N ILE A 120 21.33 -12.92 -3.59
CA ILE A 120 20.23 -13.74 -4.07
C ILE A 120 19.41 -14.27 -2.90
N GLY A 121 20.06 -14.81 -1.87
CA GLY A 121 19.39 -15.26 -0.65
C GLY A 121 18.59 -14.14 0.03
N PHE A 122 19.08 -12.90 0.01
CA PHE A 122 18.36 -11.74 0.56
C PHE A 122 17.14 -11.34 -0.27
N ILE A 123 17.27 -11.29 -1.60
CA ILE A 123 16.15 -11.00 -2.50
C ILE A 123 15.10 -12.10 -2.38
N HIS A 124 15.53 -13.35 -2.35
CA HIS A 124 14.66 -14.48 -2.13
C HIS A 124 13.93 -14.37 -0.77
N ALA A 125 14.64 -14.03 0.30
CA ALA A 125 14.04 -13.80 1.62
C ALA A 125 12.93 -12.74 1.57
N LEU A 126 13.19 -11.64 0.87
CA LEU A 126 12.34 -10.46 0.92
C LEU A 126 11.15 -10.54 -0.05
N PHE A 127 11.26 -11.33 -1.12
CA PHE A 127 10.23 -11.41 -2.16
C PHE A 127 9.60 -12.81 -2.31
N GLY A 128 10.24 -13.86 -1.80
CA GLY A 128 9.72 -15.24 -1.83
C GLY A 128 9.53 -15.77 -3.26
N VAL A 129 10.46 -15.42 -4.16
CA VAL A 129 10.42 -15.77 -5.59
C VAL A 129 11.64 -16.62 -5.95
N ASP A 130 11.39 -17.84 -6.44
CA ASP A 130 12.40 -18.84 -6.79
C ASP A 130 13.02 -18.68 -8.18
N THR A 131 12.58 -17.68 -8.95
CA THR A 131 12.92 -17.59 -10.37
C THR A 131 14.28 -16.90 -10.57
N TYR A 132 15.14 -17.50 -11.37
CA TYR A 132 16.36 -16.88 -11.90
C TYR A 132 16.13 -16.56 -13.38
N GLY A 133 16.43 -15.33 -13.81
CA GLY A 133 16.19 -14.86 -15.19
C GLY A 133 14.87 -14.10 -15.38
N ASP A 134 14.42 -13.95 -16.62
CA ASP A 134 13.31 -13.05 -17.02
C ASP A 134 12.01 -13.24 -16.21
N GLY A 135 11.71 -14.45 -15.75
CA GLY A 135 10.53 -14.72 -14.93
C GLY A 135 10.54 -14.01 -13.57
N PHE A 136 11.72 -13.80 -12.97
CA PHE A 136 11.89 -13.01 -11.74
C PHE A 136 11.46 -11.56 -11.93
N PHE A 137 11.91 -10.97 -13.04
CA PHE A 137 11.60 -9.60 -13.39
C PHE A 137 10.09 -9.42 -13.61
N VAL A 138 9.44 -10.36 -14.32
CA VAL A 138 7.99 -10.32 -14.54
C VAL A 138 7.22 -10.41 -13.22
N ILE A 139 7.61 -11.30 -12.30
CA ILE A 139 6.93 -11.43 -11.00
C ILE A 139 7.06 -10.15 -10.19
N LEU A 140 8.26 -9.57 -10.07
CA LEU A 140 8.45 -8.30 -9.37
C LEU A 140 7.72 -7.13 -10.03
N LEU A 141 7.64 -7.13 -11.37
CA LEU A 141 6.88 -6.12 -12.09
C LEU A 141 5.39 -6.23 -11.79
N VAL A 142 4.84 -7.45 -11.76
CA VAL A 142 3.44 -7.69 -11.37
C VAL A 142 3.20 -7.29 -9.91
N GLU A 143 4.08 -7.68 -8.98
CA GLU A 143 4.00 -7.28 -7.57
C GLU A 143 4.06 -5.75 -7.43
N LEU A 144 4.90 -5.08 -8.21
CA LEU A 144 4.98 -3.62 -8.26
C LEU A 144 3.68 -2.99 -8.75
N LEU A 145 3.11 -3.50 -9.86
CA LEU A 145 1.84 -2.99 -10.38
C LEU A 145 0.70 -3.15 -9.37
N ILE A 146 0.67 -4.29 -8.66
CA ILE A 146 -0.28 -4.52 -7.56
C ILE A 146 -0.04 -3.49 -6.45
N HIS A 147 1.19 -3.30 -5.99
CA HIS A 147 1.52 -2.31 -4.95
C HIS A 147 1.15 -0.89 -5.37
N VAL A 148 1.42 -0.49 -6.62
CA VAL A 148 1.04 0.83 -7.16
C VAL A 148 -0.48 0.99 -7.17
N GLY A 149 -1.23 -0.02 -7.63
CA GLY A 149 -2.69 0.00 -7.60
C GLY A 149 -3.26 0.11 -6.18
N ILE A 150 -2.69 -0.64 -5.24
CA ILE A 150 -3.01 -0.58 -3.82
C ILE A 150 -2.74 0.83 -3.28
N LEU A 151 -1.57 1.39 -3.55
CA LEU A 151 -1.20 2.73 -3.09
C LEU A 151 -2.11 3.79 -3.66
N PHE A 152 -2.42 3.76 -4.95
CA PHE A 152 -3.37 4.68 -5.56
C PHE A 152 -4.72 4.63 -4.83
N TYR A 153 -5.24 3.42 -4.59
CA TYR A 153 -6.48 3.25 -3.83
C TYR A 153 -6.37 3.79 -2.40
N LEU A 154 -5.29 3.48 -1.66
CA LEU A 154 -5.10 3.92 -0.28
C LEU A 154 -4.88 5.44 -0.16
N MET A 155 -4.30 6.08 -1.17
CA MET A 155 -3.98 7.50 -1.18
C MET A 155 -5.17 8.35 -1.63
N ASP A 156 -5.90 7.92 -2.66
CA ASP A 156 -6.94 8.72 -3.31
C ASP A 156 -8.36 8.23 -3.04
N GLY A 157 -8.54 6.98 -2.60
CA GLY A 157 -9.85 6.42 -2.32
C GLY A 157 -10.59 7.16 -1.21
N ASP A 158 -11.87 7.46 -1.43
CA ASP A 158 -12.77 8.08 -0.44
C ASP A 158 -12.75 7.34 0.91
N ARG A 159 -12.79 5.99 0.86
CA ARG A 159 -12.85 5.13 2.05
C ARG A 159 -11.54 5.19 2.86
N PRO A 160 -10.35 4.89 2.28
CA PRO A 160 -9.08 5.07 2.99
C PRO A 160 -8.87 6.48 3.53
N ASN A 161 -9.19 7.52 2.75
CA ASN A 161 -9.03 8.90 3.21
C ASN A 161 -9.91 9.22 4.42
N LEU A 162 -11.14 8.71 4.47
CA LEU A 162 -12.00 8.86 5.63
C LEU A 162 -11.49 8.05 6.83
N ILE A 163 -11.05 6.81 6.61
CA ILE A 163 -10.65 5.88 7.67
C ILE A 163 -9.33 6.30 8.34
N TYR A 164 -8.32 6.64 7.55
CA TYR A 164 -6.95 6.83 8.06
C TYR A 164 -6.56 8.30 8.17
N ARG A 165 -7.15 9.19 7.36
CA ARG A 165 -6.83 10.63 7.34
C ARG A 165 -7.96 11.49 7.87
N HIS A 166 -9.11 10.91 8.18
CA HIS A 166 -10.28 11.61 8.69
C HIS A 166 -10.71 12.78 7.78
N ARG A 167 -10.61 12.58 6.46
CA ARG A 167 -10.99 13.57 5.44
C ARG A 167 -11.93 12.97 4.41
N TYR A 168 -12.93 13.73 3.98
CA TYR A 168 -13.83 13.34 2.90
C TYR A 168 -14.09 14.51 1.94
N ARG A 169 -14.49 14.21 0.70
CA ARG A 169 -14.88 15.21 -0.30
C ARG A 169 -16.38 15.51 -0.17
N GLN A 170 -16.74 16.79 -0.05
CA GLN A 170 -18.14 17.22 -0.05
C GLN A 170 -18.65 17.40 -1.47
N TYR A 171 -19.17 16.34 -2.10
CA TYR A 171 -19.91 16.47 -3.35
C TYR A 171 -21.20 17.26 -3.06
N SER A 172 -21.17 18.56 -3.28
CA SER A 172 -22.37 19.41 -3.23
C SER A 172 -23.25 19.02 -4.41
N VAL A 173 -24.25 18.18 -4.20
CA VAL A 173 -25.39 18.11 -5.12
C VAL A 173 -26.16 19.43 -4.93
N LYS A 174 -25.85 20.41 -5.77
CA LYS A 174 -26.68 21.60 -5.98
C LYS A 174 -27.02 21.66 -7.46
N ASP A 175 -27.87 20.75 -7.90
CA ASP A 175 -28.62 20.90 -9.14
C ASP A 175 -30.10 20.61 -8.82
N GLY A 176 -30.95 21.63 -8.94
CA GLY A 176 -32.39 21.38 -9.08
C GLY A 176 -33.40 22.28 -8.35
N ALA A 177 -33.01 23.29 -7.56
CA ALA A 177 -33.96 24.25 -7.00
C ALA A 177 -33.63 25.65 -7.52
N ARG A 178 -34.05 25.93 -8.76
CA ARG A 178 -34.16 27.29 -9.27
C ARG A 178 -35.44 27.89 -8.67
N PRO A 179 -35.37 28.96 -7.87
CA PRO A 179 -36.56 29.63 -7.35
C PRO A 179 -36.90 30.79 -8.30
N ASP A 180 -37.56 30.50 -9.41
CA ASP A 180 -38.06 31.52 -10.35
C ASP A 180 -39.21 31.02 -11.25
N ASP A 181 -40.28 30.52 -10.64
CA ASP A 181 -41.62 30.57 -11.22
C ASP A 181 -42.52 31.46 -10.34
N GLY A 182 -42.61 32.72 -10.77
CA GLY A 182 -43.53 33.73 -10.22
C GLY A 182 -44.94 33.63 -10.80
#